data_AF-A0A498H7Q5-F1
#
_entry.id   AF-A0A498H7Q5-F1
#
_cell.length_a   1.000
_cell.length_b   1.000
_cell.length_c   1.000
_cell.angle_alpha   90.00
_cell.angle_beta   90.00
_cell.angle_gamma   90.00
#
_symmetry.space_group_name_H-M   'P 1'
#
loop_
_entity.id
_entity.type
_entity.pdbx_description
1 polymer ?
#
loop_
_entity_poly.entity_id
_entity_poly.type
_entity_poly.pdbx_seq_one_letter_code
_entity_poly.pdbx_strand_id
1 'polypeptide(L)'
;MVNPFTAAQRNCQQVILECDALQVVQEIGSLNSDPFDHGLLIEDIKTRLWDFASSRVTHVRRSANVVAHKLAKLALSPNFTSFWFEVPPKCVQDTLIHDCMRS
;
A
#
# COMPACT_ATOMS: atom_id res chain seq x y z
N MET A 1 11.03 -10.61 -13.64
CA MET A 1 10.42 -9.44 -14.32
C MET A 1 10.24 -8.35 -13.29
N VAL A 2 10.94 -7.23 -13.43
CA VAL A 2 10.71 -6.03 -12.61
C VAL A 2 9.46 -5.35 -13.16
N ASN A 3 8.43 -5.18 -12.33
CA ASN A 3 7.14 -4.63 -12.74
C ASN A 3 7.28 -3.10 -12.85
N PRO A 4 7.08 -2.45 -14.01
CA PRO A 4 7.43 -1.04 -14.25
C PRO A 4 6.41 0.00 -13.71
N PHE A 5 5.60 -0.36 -12.70
CA PHE A 5 4.43 0.43 -12.29
C PHE A 5 4.46 0.95 -10.85
N THR A 6 5.59 0.84 -10.14
CA THR A 6 5.67 1.31 -8.75
C THR A 6 5.68 2.84 -8.69
N ALA A 7 5.30 3.41 -7.54
CA ALA A 7 5.35 4.87 -7.34
C ALA A 7 6.76 5.44 -7.55
N ALA A 8 7.80 4.70 -7.16
CA ALA A 8 9.20 5.08 -7.38
C ALA A 8 9.54 5.21 -8.89
N GLN A 9 8.98 4.35 -9.74
CA GLN A 9 9.20 4.39 -11.19
C GLN A 9 8.42 5.51 -11.90
N ARG A 10 7.40 6.09 -11.23
CA ARG A 10 6.67 7.27 -11.74
C ARG A 10 7.34 8.60 -11.37
N ASN A 11 8.56 8.56 -10.84
CA ASN A 11 9.32 9.74 -10.41
C ASN A 11 8.58 10.55 -9.33
N CYS A 12 7.71 9.89 -8.55
CA CYS A 12 7.11 10.51 -7.37
C CYS A 12 8.22 10.74 -6.34
N GLN A 13 8.51 11.99 -5.99
CA GLN A 13 9.53 12.30 -4.99
C GLN A 13 9.01 12.19 -3.56
N GLN A 14 7.70 12.36 -3.37
CA GLN A 14 7.05 12.35 -2.07
C GLN A 14 5.89 11.36 -2.04
N VAL A 15 5.81 10.54 -1.00
CA VAL A 15 4.73 9.57 -0.83
C VAL A 15 4.15 9.58 0.58
N ILE A 16 2.83 9.43 0.66
CA ILE A 16 2.11 9.16 1.89
C ILE A 16 1.50 7.76 1.76
N LEU A 17 1.93 6.84 2.62
CA LEU A 17 1.41 5.49 2.70
C LEU A 17 0.35 5.41 3.79
N GLU A 18 -0.90 5.18 3.39
CA GLU A 18 -2.01 4.97 4.32
C GLU A 18 -2.23 3.48 4.58
N CYS A 19 -2.33 3.10 5.86
CA CYS A 19 -2.48 1.71 6.27
C CYS A 19 -3.47 1.59 7.44
N ASP A 20 -4.33 0.57 7.44
CA ASP A 20 -5.28 0.30 8.54
C ASP A 20 -4.74 -0.68 9.61
N ALA A 21 -3.49 -1.13 9.47
CA ALA A 21 -2.81 -1.97 10.45
C ALA A 21 -1.93 -1.11 11.37
N LEU A 22 -2.48 -0.67 12.51
CA LEU A 22 -1.78 0.22 13.46
C LEU A 22 -0.41 -0.34 13.89
N GLN A 23 -0.34 -1.65 14.17
CA GLN A 23 0.90 -2.30 14.58
C GLN A 23 2.00 -2.15 13.53
N VAL A 24 1.68 -2.38 12.25
CA VAL A 24 2.63 -2.22 11.13
C VAL A 24 3.12 -0.77 11.03
N VAL A 25 2.22 0.22 11.17
CA VAL A 25 2.60 1.63 11.13
C VAL A 25 3.56 1.99 12.28
N GLN A 26 3.31 1.44 13.47
CA GLN A 26 4.17 1.66 14.64
C GLN A 26 5.54 0.99 14.47
N GLU A 27 5.59 -0.24 13.97
CA GLU A 27 6.83 -0.98 13.73
C GLU A 27 7.72 -0.30 12.67
N ILE A 28 7.13 0.20 11.56
CA ILE A 28 7.87 0.97 10.54
C ILE A 28 8.46 2.24 11.14
N GLY A 29 7.73 2.92 12.01
CA GLY A 29 8.20 4.13 12.68
C GLY A 29 9.20 3.87 13.82
N SER A 30 9.37 2.61 14.23
CA SER A 30 10.27 2.24 15.32
C SER A 30 11.71 2.04 14.83
N LEU A 31 12.67 2.37 15.71
CA LEU A 31 14.10 2.12 15.48
C LEU A 31 14.50 0.67 15.76
N ASN A 32 13.58 -0.14 16.31
CA ASN A 32 13.87 -1.52 16.66
C ASN A 32 13.55 -2.42 15.47
N SER A 33 14.50 -3.27 15.11
CA SER A 33 14.26 -4.37 14.18
C SER A 33 13.94 -5.61 15.02
N ASP A 34 12.67 -6.01 15.07
CA ASP A 34 12.29 -7.25 15.74
C ASP A 34 12.80 -8.44 14.91
N PRO A 35 13.50 -9.42 15.52
CA PRO A 35 14.12 -10.54 14.81
C PRO A 35 13.14 -11.64 14.35
N PHE A 36 11.83 -11.40 14.44
CA PHE A 36 10.78 -12.34 14.00
C PHE A 36 10.50 -12.22 12.49
N ASP A 37 9.80 -13.21 11.92
CA ASP A 37 9.50 -13.31 10.47
C ASP A 37 8.87 -12.03 9.85
N HIS A 38 8.10 -11.26 10.62
CA HIS A 38 7.52 -10.00 10.14
C HIS A 38 8.54 -8.85 10.10
N GLY A 39 9.62 -8.93 10.88
CA GLY A 39 10.71 -7.94 10.89
C GLY A 39 11.38 -7.78 9.53
N LEU A 40 11.57 -8.88 8.79
CA LEU A 40 12.10 -8.82 7.43
C LEU A 40 11.18 -8.04 6.47
N LEU A 41 9.86 -8.22 6.59
CA LEU A 41 8.89 -7.47 5.79
C LEU A 41 8.88 -5.97 6.17
N ILE A 42 9.03 -5.64 7.45
CA ILE A 42 9.12 -4.26 7.92
C ILE A 42 10.41 -3.59 7.40
N GLU A 43 11.55 -4.27 7.46
CA GLU A 43 12.82 -3.77 6.92
C GLU A 43 12.78 -3.60 5.39
N ASP A 44 12.14 -4.52 4.67
CA ASP A 44 11.89 -4.38 3.23
C ASP A 44 11.02 -3.15 2.92
N ILE A 45 9.97 -2.88 3.72
CA ILE A 45 9.14 -1.69 3.58
C ILE A 45 9.97 -0.44 3.84
N LYS A 46 10.73 -0.39 4.94
CA LYS A 46 11.62 0.73 5.27
C LYS A 46 12.59 1.01 4.13
N THR A 47 13.26 -0.03 3.61
CA THR A 47 14.20 0.09 2.49
C THR A 47 13.54 0.68 1.23
N ARG A 48 12.32 0.26 0.90
CA ARG A 48 11.58 0.81 -0.25
C ARG A 48 11.13 2.25 -0.03
N LEU A 49 10.84 2.65 1.20
CA LEU A 49 10.48 4.03 1.54
C LEU A 49 11.65 5.00 1.41
N TRP A 50 12.90 4.50 1.45
CA TRP A 50 14.12 5.27 1.20
C TRP A 50 14.32 5.63 -0.29
N ASP A 51 13.65 4.95 -1.21
CA ASP A 51 13.71 5.29 -2.64
C ASP A 51 13.03 6.64 -2.95
N PHE A 52 12.29 7.21 -1.99
CA PHE A 52 11.59 8.48 -2.11
C PHE A 52 12.36 9.59 -1.38
N ALA A 53 12.38 10.80 -1.94
CA ALA A 53 12.98 11.96 -1.29
C ALA A 53 12.27 12.33 0.03
N SER A 54 10.98 12.04 0.12
CA SER A 54 10.21 12.12 1.37
C SER A 54 9.15 11.03 1.41
N SER A 55 9.02 10.37 2.55
CA SER A 55 7.97 9.37 2.77
C SER A 55 7.36 9.52 4.16
N ARG A 56 6.05 9.29 4.25
CA ARG A 56 5.31 9.26 5.51
C ARG A 56 4.37 8.06 5.53
N VAL A 57 4.37 7.32 6.63
CA VAL A 57 3.39 6.25 6.85
C VAL A 57 2.35 6.74 7.87
N THR A 58 1.07 6.61 7.55
CA THR A 58 -0.03 7.10 8.38
C THR A 58 -1.05 6.00 8.61
N HIS A 59 -1.46 5.82 9.87
CA HIS A 59 -2.56 4.93 10.19
C HIS A 59 -3.90 5.58 9.83
N VAL A 60 -4.75 4.83 9.14
CA VAL A 60 -6.12 5.23 8.80
C VAL A 60 -7.13 4.21 9.35
N ARG A 61 -8.37 4.63 9.53
CA ARG A 61 -9.44 3.68 9.90
C ARG A 61 -9.68 2.70 8.75
N ARG A 62 -10.05 1.46 9.06
CA ARG A 62 -10.46 0.47 8.04
C ARG A 62 -11.58 0.97 7.11
N SER A 63 -12.45 1.86 7.59
CA SER A 63 -13.50 2.51 6.80
C SER A 63 -12.97 3.49 5.74
N ALA A 64 -11.71 3.92 5.85
CA ALA A 64 -11.01 4.70 4.84
C ALA A 64 -10.20 3.78 3.90
N ASN A 65 -9.69 2.64 4.39
CA ASN A 65 -8.90 1.71 3.57
C ASN A 65 -9.75 0.69 2.76
N VAL A 66 -10.97 1.06 2.35
CA VAL A 66 -11.95 0.12 1.76
C VAL A 66 -11.51 -0.37 0.38
N VAL A 67 -10.90 0.50 -0.42
CA VAL A 67 -10.41 0.13 -1.75
C VAL A 67 -9.34 -0.96 -1.66
N ALA A 68 -8.32 -0.76 -0.82
CA ALA A 68 -7.25 -1.75 -0.64
C ALA A 68 -7.81 -3.08 -0.11
N HIS A 69 -8.76 -3.03 0.84
CA HIS A 69 -9.43 -4.23 1.34
C HIS A 69 -10.15 -5.02 0.24
N LYS A 70 -10.90 -4.32 -0.64
CA LYS A 70 -11.59 -4.97 -1.77
C LYS A 70 -10.60 -5.60 -2.76
N LEU A 71 -9.50 -4.91 -3.06
CA LEU A 71 -8.44 -5.44 -3.92
C LEU A 71 -7.79 -6.69 -3.32
N ALA A 72 -7.46 -6.66 -2.02
CA ALA A 72 -6.90 -7.83 -1.32
C ALA A 72 -7.87 -9.02 -1.35
N LYS A 73 -9.17 -8.77 -1.11
CA LYS A 73 -10.20 -9.82 -1.18
C LYS A 73 -10.36 -10.39 -2.60
N LEU A 74 -10.26 -9.54 -3.62
CA LEU A 74 -10.30 -9.98 -5.01
C LEU A 74 -9.11 -10.90 -5.34
N ALA A 75 -7.91 -10.57 -4.86
CA ALA A 75 -6.70 -11.38 -5.05
C ALA A 75 -6.75 -12.75 -4.37
N LEU A 76 -7.59 -12.93 -3.34
CA LEU A 76 -7.83 -14.24 -2.70
C LEU A 76 -8.76 -15.14 -3.51
N SER A 77 -9.38 -14.64 -4.58
CA SER A 77 -10.29 -15.43 -5.40
C SER A 77 -9.51 -16.44 -6.25
N PRO A 78 -9.93 -17.72 -6.31
CA PRO A 78 -9.24 -18.72 -7.11
C PRO A 78 -9.21 -18.29 -8.59
N ASN A 79 -8.04 -18.45 -9.22
CA ASN A 79 -7.76 -18.06 -10.61
C ASN A 79 -7.80 -16.55 -10.92
N PHE A 80 -7.77 -15.68 -9.90
CA PHE A 80 -7.68 -14.24 -10.13
C PHE A 80 -6.23 -13.76 -10.16
N THR A 81 -5.67 -13.68 -11.36
CA THR A 81 -4.42 -12.95 -11.64
C THR A 81 -4.70 -11.92 -12.71
N SER A 82 -4.58 -10.63 -12.39
CA SER A 82 -4.76 -9.57 -13.38
C SER A 82 -3.75 -8.45 -13.16
N PHE A 83 -3.43 -7.75 -14.25
CA PHE A 83 -2.63 -6.54 -14.26
C PHE A 83 -3.49 -5.44 -14.84
N TRP A 84 -3.57 -4.31 -14.14
CA TRP A 84 -4.34 -3.15 -14.56
C TRP A 84 -3.46 -1.91 -14.59
N PHE A 85 -3.64 -1.10 -15.63
CA PHE A 85 -3.01 0.21 -15.80
C PHE A 85 -4.12 1.18 -16.21
N GLU A 86 -4.17 2.34 -15.55
CA GLU A 86 -5.20 3.40 -15.69
C GLU A 86 -6.63 3.02 -15.28
N VAL A 87 -7.14 1.87 -15.74
CA VAL A 87 -8.52 1.44 -15.48
C VAL A 87 -8.52 0.31 -14.44
N PRO A 88 -9.00 0.56 -13.21
CA PRO A 88 -9.05 -0.46 -12.17
C PRO A 88 -10.21 -1.45 -12.40
N PRO A 89 -10.20 -2.62 -11.75
CA PRO A 89 -11.32 -3.57 -11.82
C PRO A 89 -12.65 -2.94 -11.43
N LYS A 90 -13.74 -3.30 -12.12
CA LYS A 90 -15.08 -2.75 -11.88
C LYS A 90 -15.52 -2.81 -10.42
N CYS A 91 -15.13 -3.85 -9.69
CA CYS A 91 -15.50 -4.06 -8.29
C CYS A 91 -14.99 -2.98 -7.32
N VAL A 92 -14.00 -2.17 -7.73
CA VAL A 92 -13.45 -1.07 -6.91
C VAL A 92 -13.70 0.33 -7.47
N GLN A 93 -14.20 0.47 -8.70
CA GLN A 93 -14.40 1.77 -9.35
C GLN A 93 -15.29 2.73 -8.54
N ASP A 94 -16.46 2.28 -8.09
CA ASP A 94 -17.38 3.13 -7.29
C ASP A 94 -16.75 3.58 -5.97
N THR A 95 -15.98 2.69 -5.36
CA THR A 95 -15.32 2.97 -4.07
C THR A 95 -14.16 3.93 -4.26
N LEU A 96 -13.39 3.78 -5.35
CA LEU A 96 -12.32 4.70 -5.72
C LEU A 96 -12.87 6.11 -5.99
N ILE A 97 -13.96 6.23 -6.74
CA ILE A 97 -14.58 7.53 -7.03
C ILE A 97 -14.95 8.24 -5.72
N HIS A 98 -15.58 7.52 -4.80
CA HIS A 98 -15.97 8.06 -3.50
C HIS A 98 -14.77 8.38 -2.59
N ASP A 99 -13.68 7.61 -2.67
CA ASP A 99 -12.44 7.84 -1.92
C ASP A 99 -11.72 9.11 -2.41
N CYS A 100 -11.61 9.28 -3.74
CA CYS A 100 -11.07 10.50 -4.34
C CYS A 100 -11.86 11.76 -4.01
N MET A 101 -13.17 11.65 -3.76
CA MET A 101 -14.00 12.79 -3.32
C MET A 101 -13.84 13.13 -1.84
N ARG A 102 -13.19 12.27 -1.04
CA ARG A 102 -12.95 12.47 0.40
C ARG A 102 -11.52 12.88 0.74
N SER A 103 -10.61 12.76 -0.21
CA SER A 103 -9.17 13.01 -0.07
C SER A 103 -8.81 14.49 -0.25
#